data_AF-A0A3D0C686-F1
#
_entry.id   AF-A0A3D0C686-F1
#
_cell.length_a   1.000
_cell.length_b   1.000
_cell.length_c   1.000
_cell.angle_alpha   90.00
_cell.angle_beta   90.00
_cell.angle_gamma   90.00
#
_symmetry.space_group_name_H-M   'P 1'
#
loop_
_entity.id
_entity.type
_entity.pdbx_description
1 polymer ?
#
loop_
_entity_poly.entity_id
_entity_poly.type
_entity_poly.pdbx_seq_one_letter_code
_entity_poly.pdbx_strand_id
1 'polypeptide(L)'
;MIANYFGKMLPAYGEAESESEASFGSLPSEKVKFPRTFNSQFIKTQDLRYGENSHQDAAFYKEANPEEASVSTATQLQGKALSYNNIADT
;
A
#
# COMPACT_ATOMS: atom_id res chain seq x y z
N MET A 1 18.91 -6.52 -8.56
CA MET A 1 19.49 -5.21 -8.17
C MET A 1 19.04 -4.16 -9.17
N ILE A 2 18.58 -3.00 -8.72
CA ILE A 2 18.25 -1.87 -9.60
C ILE A 2 19.44 -0.91 -9.55
N ALA A 3 20.08 -0.66 -10.69
CA ALA A 3 21.09 0.38 -10.83
C ALA A 3 20.39 1.74 -10.95
N ASN A 4 20.97 2.78 -10.37
CA ASN A 4 20.49 4.15 -10.65
C ASN A 4 20.92 4.59 -12.07
N TYR A 5 20.38 5.71 -12.53
CA TYR A 5 20.69 6.30 -13.84
C TYR A 5 22.19 6.57 -14.08
N PHE A 6 23.00 6.60 -13.02
CA PHE A 6 24.45 6.83 -13.05
C PHE A 6 25.27 5.55 -12.84
N GLY A 7 24.67 4.36 -12.94
CA GLY A 7 25.37 3.07 -12.88
C GLY A 7 25.93 2.70 -11.51
N LYS A 8 25.62 3.45 -10.45
CA LYS A 8 26.03 3.11 -9.09
C LYS A 8 25.08 2.05 -8.52
N MET A 9 25.65 0.96 -8.02
CA MET A 9 24.88 -0.07 -7.33
C MET A 9 24.34 0.51 -6.01
N LEU A 10 23.03 0.47 -5.85
CA LEU A 10 22.38 0.80 -4.58
C LEU A 10 22.54 -0.41 -3.64
N PRO A 11 22.91 -0.19 -2.36
CA PRO A 11 23.05 -1.27 -1.40
C PRO A 11 21.77 -2.10 -1.25
N ALA A 12 21.92 -3.34 -0.81
CA ALA A 12 20.79 -4.19 -0.47
C ALA A 12 20.02 -3.56 0.72
N TYR A 13 18.70 -3.67 0.69
CA TYR A 13 17.86 -3.06 1.72
C TYR A 13 18.05 -3.79 3.05
N GLY A 14 18.47 -3.07 4.10
CA GLY A 14 18.63 -3.64 5.44
C GLY A 14 19.98 -4.32 5.71
N GLU A 15 20.96 -4.25 4.81
CA GLU A 15 22.35 -4.52 5.20
C GLU A 15 22.86 -3.31 5.98
N ALA A 16 22.88 -3.45 7.31
CA ALA A 16 23.74 -2.61 8.14
C ALA A 16 25.17 -2.81 7.63
N GLU A 17 25.84 -1.70 7.31
CA GLU A 17 27.23 -1.71 6.88
C GLU A 17 28.05 -2.51 7.91
N SER A 18 28.54 -3.68 7.51
CA SER A 18 29.57 -4.38 8.27
C SER A 18 30.89 -3.66 8.00
N GLU A 19 31.24 -2.84 9.00
CA GLU A 19 32.53 -2.24 9.34
C GLU A 19 33.68 -2.33 8.31
N SER A 20 34.16 -1.16 7.86
CA SER A 20 35.60 -0.92 7.78
C SER A 20 35.93 0.53 8.17
N GLU A 21 37.03 0.68 8.89
CA GLU A 21 37.36 1.73 9.86
C GLU A 21 37.53 3.15 9.30
N ALA A 22 36.87 4.14 9.92
CA ALA A 22 37.49 5.41 10.36
C ALA A 22 36.48 6.29 11.12
N SER A 23 36.90 6.67 12.33
CA SER A 23 36.34 7.68 13.24
C SER A 23 35.53 8.83 12.61
N PHE A 24 34.22 8.88 12.88
CA PHE A 24 33.48 10.04 13.42
C PHE A 24 31.98 9.71 13.58
N GLY A 25 31.51 9.59 14.83
CA GLY A 25 30.08 9.64 15.19
C GLY A 25 29.21 8.46 14.74
N SER A 26 29.01 7.48 15.61
CA SER A 26 28.04 6.39 15.41
C SER A 26 26.62 6.93 15.29
N LEU A 27 26.12 7.08 14.07
CA LEU A 27 24.70 7.29 13.81
C LEU A 27 23.96 5.96 14.03
N PRO A 28 22.81 5.96 14.72
CA PRO A 28 22.08 4.73 15.03
C PRO A 28 21.63 4.03 13.74
N SER A 29 21.84 2.71 13.67
CA SER A 29 21.24 1.84 12.66
C SER A 29 19.71 1.97 12.76
N GLU A 30 19.13 2.86 11.95
CA GLU A 30 17.68 3.03 11.88
C GLU A 30 17.04 1.72 11.44
N LYS A 31 16.35 1.06 12.37
CA LYS A 31 15.51 -0.10 12.06
C LYS A 31 14.51 0.32 10.99
N VAL A 32 14.63 -0.25 9.81
CA VAL A 32 13.79 0.13 8.69
C VAL A 32 12.38 -0.41 8.92
N LYS A 33 11.40 0.50 9.07
CA LYS A 33 10.02 0.18 9.51
C LYS A 33 9.13 -0.42 8.42
N PHE A 34 9.45 -0.19 7.16
CA PHE A 34 8.62 -0.55 6.00
C PHE A 34 9.46 -1.35 4.98
N PRO A 35 8.86 -2.06 4.00
CA PRO A 35 9.63 -2.78 3.00
C PRO A 35 10.12 -1.87 1.87
N ARG A 36 11.21 -2.27 1.20
CA ARG A 36 11.72 -1.60 -0.01
C ARG A 36 10.71 -1.59 -1.17
N THR A 37 9.90 -2.64 -1.27
CA THR A 37 8.93 -2.81 -2.35
C THR A 37 7.71 -3.52 -1.78
N PHE A 38 6.54 -2.97 -2.07
CA PHE A 38 5.25 -3.53 -1.71
C PHE A 38 4.39 -3.62 -2.97
N ASN A 39 3.87 -4.81 -3.26
CA ASN A 39 3.01 -5.06 -4.40
C ASN A 39 1.72 -5.72 -3.92
N SER A 40 0.57 -5.21 -4.35
CA SER A 40 -0.74 -5.79 -4.07
C SER A 40 -1.57 -5.85 -5.34
N GLN A 41 -2.44 -6.86 -5.41
CA GLN A 41 -3.38 -7.06 -6.51
C GLN A 41 -4.79 -7.12 -5.93
N PHE A 42 -5.73 -6.48 -6.61
CA PHE A 42 -7.12 -6.41 -6.18
C PHE A 42 -8.05 -6.75 -7.34
N ILE A 43 -9.23 -7.25 -7.01
CA ILE A 43 -10.26 -7.68 -7.96
C ILE A 43 -11.41 -6.67 -7.91
N LYS A 44 -11.77 -6.11 -9.08
CA LYS A 44 -12.93 -5.22 -9.19
C LYS A 44 -14.19 -5.98 -8.81
N THR A 45 -14.93 -5.47 -7.84
CA THR A 45 -16.17 -6.07 -7.37
C THR A 45 -17.38 -5.39 -7.99
N GLN A 46 -17.40 -4.04 -8.01
CA GLN A 46 -18.50 -3.27 -8.58
C GLN A 46 -18.09 -1.83 -8.91
N ASP A 47 -18.88 -1.16 -9.73
CA ASP A 47 -18.84 0.30 -9.88
C ASP A 47 -19.60 0.97 -8.72
N LEU A 48 -19.13 2.14 -8.30
CA LEU A 48 -19.78 2.95 -7.27
C LEU A 48 -20.62 4.04 -7.94
N ARG A 49 -21.61 4.58 -7.21
CA ARG A 49 -22.48 5.63 -7.75
C ARG A 49 -21.74 6.89 -8.20
N TYR A 50 -20.68 7.23 -7.48
CA TYR A 50 -19.75 8.33 -7.73
C TYR A 50 -18.56 8.17 -6.77
N GLY A 51 -17.48 8.88 -7.06
CA GLY A 51 -16.30 9.01 -6.20
C GLY A 51 -16.58 9.86 -4.96
N GLU A 52 -15.60 10.62 -4.50
CA GLU A 52 -15.80 11.51 -3.35
C GLU A 52 -16.84 12.60 -3.66
N ASN A 53 -16.87 13.04 -4.93
CA ASN A 53 -17.81 14.03 -5.46
C ASN A 53 -18.59 13.50 -6.66
N SER A 54 -19.81 14.00 -6.90
CA SER A 54 -20.76 13.48 -7.92
C SER A 54 -20.27 13.49 -9.37
N HIS A 55 -19.22 14.26 -9.69
CA HIS A 55 -18.66 14.33 -11.05
C HIS A 55 -17.48 13.36 -11.26
N GLN A 56 -17.09 12.63 -10.21
CA GLN A 56 -15.98 11.69 -10.24
C GLN A 56 -16.53 10.27 -10.34
N ASP A 57 -15.91 9.46 -11.19
CA ASP A 57 -16.20 8.02 -11.27
C ASP A 57 -15.44 7.26 -10.18
N ALA A 58 -15.98 6.12 -9.74
CA ALA A 58 -15.29 5.24 -8.79
C ALA A 58 -15.73 3.78 -8.93
N ALA A 59 -14.86 2.89 -8.46
CA ALA A 59 -15.10 1.46 -8.41
C ALA A 59 -14.53 0.86 -7.13
N PHE A 60 -15.17 -0.20 -6.64
CA PHE A 60 -14.77 -0.93 -5.45
C PHE A 60 -13.98 -2.18 -5.82
N TYR A 61 -12.83 -2.35 -5.18
CA TYR A 61 -11.94 -3.49 -5.37
C TYR A 61 -11.70 -4.19 -4.03
N LYS A 62 -11.55 -5.50 -4.07
CA LYS A 62 -11.25 -6.32 -2.88
C LYS A 62 -10.06 -7.23 -3.13
N GLU A 63 -9.43 -7.68 -2.05
CA GLU A 63 -8.41 -8.72 -2.11
C GLU A 63 -9.00 -10.04 -2.58
N ALA A 64 -8.18 -10.90 -3.19
CA ALA A 64 -8.64 -12.19 -3.67
C ALA A 64 -9.13 -13.11 -2.54
N ASN A 65 -8.42 -13.10 -1.40
CA ASN A 65 -8.68 -13.93 -0.24
C ASN A 65 -8.58 -13.08 1.04
N PRO A 66 -9.62 -12.31 1.40
CA PRO A 66 -9.62 -11.54 2.64
C PRO A 66 -9.61 -12.48 3.84
N GLU A 67 -8.66 -12.30 4.77
CA GLU A 67 -8.51 -13.16 5.94
C GLU A 67 -9.49 -12.82 7.08
N GLU A 68 -9.86 -11.56 7.21
CA GLU A 68 -10.71 -11.05 8.29
C GLU A 68 -11.96 -10.33 7.80
N ALA A 69 -12.99 -10.29 8.66
CA ALA A 69 -14.20 -9.55 8.38
C ALA A 69 -13.92 -8.04 8.32
N SER A 70 -14.24 -7.44 7.18
CA SER A 70 -14.06 -6.00 6.91
C SER A 70 -15.17 -5.48 5.99
N VAL A 71 -15.15 -4.18 5.71
CA VAL A 71 -16.05 -3.54 4.72
C VAL A 71 -15.96 -4.23 3.36
N SER A 72 -14.79 -4.75 2.98
CA SER A 72 -14.59 -5.47 1.72
C SER A 72 -15.28 -6.83 1.63
N THR A 73 -15.63 -7.41 2.78
CA THR A 73 -16.37 -8.67 2.90
C THR A 73 -17.84 -8.48 3.26
N ALA A 74 -18.25 -7.24 3.52
CA ALA A 74 -19.61 -6.95 3.96
C ALA A 74 -20.63 -7.23 2.85
N THR A 75 -21.79 -7.77 3.24
CA THR A 75 -22.92 -7.98 2.33
C THR A 75 -23.94 -6.88 2.56
N GLN A 76 -24.24 -6.11 1.52
CA GLN A 76 -25.30 -5.11 1.57
C GLN A 76 -26.68 -5.81 1.53
N LEU A 77 -27.44 -5.73 2.61
CA LEU A 77 -28.78 -6.34 2.70
C LEU A 77 -29.90 -5.45 2.13
N GLN A 78 -29.72 -4.14 2.19
CA GLN A 78 -30.70 -3.16 1.75
C GLN A 78 -30.06 -1.80 1.43
N GLY A 79 -30.84 -0.90 0.83
CA GLY A 79 -30.42 0.46 0.51
C GLY A 79 -30.09 0.66 -0.98
N LYS A 80 -29.69 1.90 -1.30
CA LYS A 80 -29.25 2.26 -2.66
C LYS A 80 -27.84 1.71 -2.90
N ALA A 81 -27.42 1.67 -4.16
CA ALA A 81 -26.02 1.36 -4.49
C ALA A 81 -25.05 2.25 -3.70
N LEU A 82 -23.87 1.70 -3.39
CA LEU A 82 -22.87 2.34 -2.54
C LEU A 82 -22.17 3.51 -3.26
N SER A 83 -21.83 4.55 -2.51
CA SER A 83 -20.91 5.62 -2.93
C SER A 83 -19.54 5.44 -2.28
N TYR A 84 -18.53 6.17 -2.78
CA TYR A 84 -17.21 6.19 -2.15
C TYR A 84 -17.28 6.62 -0.67
N ASN A 85 -18.01 7.69 -0.36
CA ASN A 85 -18.12 8.20 1.01
C ASN A 85 -18.78 7.17 1.94
N ASN A 86 -19.76 6.39 1.44
CA ASN A 86 -20.34 5.32 2.26
C ASN A 86 -19.30 4.27 2.67
N ILE A 87 -18.39 3.90 1.77
CA ILE A 87 -17.31 2.93 2.06
C ILE A 87 -16.25 3.54 2.98
N ALA A 88 -15.89 4.82 2.78
CA ALA A 88 -14.88 5.49 3.57
C ALA A 88 -15.32 5.78 5.02
N ASP A 89 -16.62 5.99 5.23
CA ASP A 89 -17.20 6.29 6.54
C ASP A 89 -17.61 5.04 7.35
N THR A 90 -17.56 3.85 6.74
CA THR A 90 -17.97 2.57 7.38
C THR A 90 -16.76 1.83 7.94
#